data_AF-A0ABD4K4I3-F1
#
_entry.id   AF-A0ABD4K4I3-F1
#
_cell.length_a   1.000
_cell.length_b   1.000
_cell.length_c   1.000
_cell.angle_alpha   90.00
_cell.angle_beta   90.00
_cell.angle_gamma   90.00
#
_symmetry.space_group_name_H-M   'P 1'
#
loop_
_entity.id
_entity.type
_entity.pdbx_description
1 polymer ?
#
loop_
_entity_poly.entity_id
_entity_poly.type
_entity_poly.pdbx_seq_one_letter_code
_entity_poly.pdbx_strand_id
1 'polypeptide(L)'
;MLYGSKEEFETQKDKFFSIAQHLWMTEPFYFKDTDYFSRIDNVVRQIEIEIKMDCLSWSGGEEILKYKSDVLNYQRSVIMNNKIYSRWMAEQEYKDKRAAELYKLYTKIIGFLTGIGQVISGVGLCVSTVGGATVPGAAMILQGLNNTYENGYYLIAYEEASGPLRDAYHYAAKKTGFNETLGDIAYGTIDLVLSGYGMARKIPTPREKSWSLFGIRLHQTDYVRGVTDMTKPVFMLEIISDEVTVLSLMSAYNENDVRH
;
A
#
# COMPACT_ATOMS: atom_id res chain seq x y z
N MET A 1 38.67 -41.72 43.61
CA MET A 1 38.11 -40.43 43.15
C MET A 1 38.70 -40.16 41.78
N LEU A 2 37.89 -40.27 40.73
CA LEU A 2 38.31 -39.94 39.36
C LEU A 2 38.13 -38.43 39.19
N TYR A 3 39.22 -37.67 39.37
CA TYR A 3 39.26 -36.26 38.99
C TYR A 3 39.14 -36.19 37.45
N GLY A 4 38.18 -35.44 36.92
CA GLY A 4 38.03 -35.20 35.48
C GLY A 4 39.32 -34.68 34.84
N SER A 5 39.49 -34.91 33.55
CA SER A 5 40.80 -34.69 32.90
C SER A 5 41.01 -33.20 32.58
N LYS A 6 42.23 -32.71 32.83
CA LYS A 6 42.66 -31.37 32.39
C LYS A 6 42.45 -31.15 30.88
N GLU A 7 42.55 -32.22 30.09
CA GLU A 7 42.36 -32.19 28.65
C GLU A 7 40.93 -31.80 28.23
N GLU A 8 39.91 -32.32 28.93
CA GLU A 8 38.51 -31.96 28.71
C GLU A 8 38.25 -30.47 29.00
N PHE A 9 38.84 -29.96 30.08
CA PHE A 9 38.77 -28.53 30.42
C PHE A 9 39.41 -27.64 29.34
N GLU A 10 40.63 -27.96 28.89
CA GLU A 10 41.34 -27.19 27.85
C GLU A 10 40.54 -27.21 26.54
N THR A 11 39.98 -28.36 26.17
CA THR A 11 39.10 -28.49 24.99
C THR A 11 37.86 -27.60 25.11
N GLN A 12 37.22 -27.56 26.29
CA GLN A 12 36.04 -26.74 26.52
C GLN A 12 36.37 -25.24 26.57
N LYS A 13 37.56 -24.87 27.04
CA LYS A 13 38.08 -23.51 26.99
C LYS A 13 38.23 -23.01 25.55
N ASP A 14 38.83 -23.81 24.67
CA ASP A 14 38.98 -23.45 23.25
C ASP A 14 37.62 -23.28 22.58
N LYS A 15 36.65 -24.16 22.89
CA LYS A 15 35.27 -24.02 22.42
C LYS A 15 34.62 -22.72 22.91
N PHE A 16 34.81 -22.37 24.18
CA PHE A 16 34.28 -21.13 24.75
C PHE A 16 34.82 -19.89 24.03
N PHE A 17 36.14 -19.84 23.78
CA PHE A 17 36.75 -18.75 23.01
C PHE A 17 36.24 -18.69 21.56
N SER A 18 36.10 -19.85 20.91
CA SER A 18 35.52 -19.92 19.56
C SER A 18 34.09 -19.38 19.51
N ILE A 19 33.24 -19.77 20.46
CA ILE A 19 31.85 -19.27 20.56
C ILE A 19 31.81 -17.77 20.81
N ALA A 20 32.70 -17.27 21.69
CA ALA A 20 32.82 -15.84 21.95
C ALA A 20 33.23 -15.06 20.69
N GLN A 21 34.19 -15.57 19.92
CA GLN A 21 34.59 -14.98 18.65
C GLN A 21 33.43 -14.98 17.64
N HIS A 22 32.64 -16.07 17.57
CA HIS A 22 31.46 -16.13 16.71
C HIS A 22 30.38 -15.13 17.11
N LEU A 23 30.15 -14.92 18.42
CA LEU A 23 29.23 -13.88 18.90
C LEU A 23 29.72 -12.48 18.49
N TRP A 24 31.01 -12.19 18.69
CA TRP A 24 31.60 -10.92 18.29
C TRP A 24 31.48 -10.67 16.77
N MET A 25 31.79 -11.68 15.94
CA MET A 25 31.65 -11.58 14.48
C MET A 25 30.21 -11.43 14.00
N THR A 26 29.23 -11.82 14.81
CA THR A 26 27.81 -11.68 14.46
C THR A 26 27.39 -10.21 14.42
N GLU A 27 27.87 -9.40 15.35
CA GLU A 27 27.65 -7.94 15.40
C GLU A 27 28.88 -7.19 15.94
N PRO A 28 29.95 -7.03 15.14
CA PRO A 28 31.18 -6.39 15.61
C PRO A 28 30.97 -4.96 16.11
N PHE A 29 29.99 -4.25 15.55
CA PHE A 29 29.63 -2.89 15.95
C PHE A 29 29.00 -2.82 17.35
N TYR A 30 28.25 -3.84 17.76
CA TYR A 30 27.65 -3.90 19.10
C TYR A 30 28.72 -4.03 20.20
N PHE A 31 29.84 -4.67 19.88
CA PHE A 31 30.94 -4.93 20.81
C PHE A 31 32.13 -3.96 20.67
N LYS A 32 32.10 -3.04 19.69
CA LYS A 32 33.24 -2.20 19.29
C LYS A 32 33.82 -1.37 20.44
N ASP A 33 32.95 -0.82 21.28
CA ASP A 33 33.32 0.06 22.39
C ASP A 33 33.22 -0.64 23.76
N THR A 34 33.28 -1.98 23.75
CA THR A 34 33.16 -2.80 24.96
C THR A 34 34.46 -3.52 25.28
N ASP A 35 34.68 -3.82 26.56
CA ASP A 35 35.77 -4.68 27.04
C ASP A 35 35.49 -6.17 26.80
N TYR A 36 34.74 -6.52 25.75
CA TYR A 36 34.17 -7.86 25.51
C TYR A 36 35.22 -8.97 25.62
N PHE A 37 36.31 -8.89 24.85
CA PHE A 37 37.35 -9.91 24.89
C PHE A 37 38.06 -9.97 26.25
N SER A 38 38.28 -8.82 26.89
CA SER A 38 38.85 -8.78 28.25
C SER A 38 37.95 -9.46 29.28
N ARG A 39 36.62 -9.36 29.13
CA ARG A 39 35.65 -10.07 29.98
C ARG A 39 35.66 -11.58 29.73
N ILE A 40 35.74 -12.00 28.46
CA ILE A 40 35.84 -13.41 28.08
C ILE A 40 37.12 -14.03 28.66
N ASP A 41 38.26 -13.35 28.51
CA ASP A 41 39.54 -13.76 29.11
C ASP A 41 39.45 -13.82 30.64
N ASN A 42 38.80 -12.84 31.28
CA ASN A 42 38.64 -12.82 32.73
C ASN A 42 37.80 -13.99 33.27
N VAL A 43 36.78 -14.44 32.53
CA VAL A 43 35.97 -15.62 32.92
C VAL A 43 36.86 -16.86 33.00
N VAL A 44 37.65 -17.11 31.95
CA VAL A 44 38.58 -18.25 31.91
C VAL A 44 39.64 -18.12 33.00
N ARG A 45 40.22 -16.93 33.15
CA ARG A 45 41.26 -16.66 34.16
C ARG A 45 40.79 -16.92 35.58
N GLN A 46 39.54 -16.55 35.92
CA GLN A 46 39.01 -16.82 37.26
C GLN A 46 38.83 -18.32 37.51
N ILE A 47 38.31 -19.06 36.54
CA ILE A 47 38.14 -20.50 36.65
C ILE A 47 39.50 -21.20 36.81
N GLU A 48 40.51 -20.80 36.01
CA GLU A 48 41.87 -21.34 36.12
C GLU A 48 42.53 -21.01 37.47
N ILE A 49 42.24 -19.84 38.05
CA ILE A 49 42.71 -19.46 39.40
C ILE A 49 42.05 -20.34 40.47
N GLU A 50 40.74 -20.56 40.40
CA GLU A 50 40.01 -21.41 41.35
C GLU A 50 40.46 -22.88 41.29
N ILE A 51 40.77 -23.39 40.10
CA ILE A 51 41.35 -24.72 39.92
C ILE A 51 42.75 -24.80 40.55
N LYS A 52 43.60 -23.77 40.36
CA LYS A 52 44.96 -23.73 40.93
C LYS A 52 44.98 -23.62 42.46
N MET A 53 43.93 -23.04 43.05
CA MET A 53 43.78 -22.91 44.51
C MET A 53 43.02 -24.10 45.13
N ASP A 54 42.81 -25.19 44.38
CA ASP A 54 42.05 -26.38 44.80
C ASP A 54 40.62 -26.06 45.29
N CYS A 55 40.07 -24.91 44.88
CA CYS A 55 38.70 -24.50 45.20
C CYS A 55 37.69 -25.11 44.20
N LEU A 56 38.16 -25.56 43.04
CA LEU A 56 37.35 -26.12 41.96
C LEU A 56 38.07 -27.30 41.30
N SER A 57 37.34 -28.35 40.94
CA SER A 57 37.90 -29.45 40.13
C SER A 57 37.93 -29.07 38.64
N TRP A 58 38.80 -29.73 37.87
CA TRP A 58 38.81 -29.58 36.39
C TRP A 58 37.44 -29.82 35.77
N SER A 59 36.70 -30.83 36.25
CA SER A 59 35.33 -31.13 35.81
C SER A 59 34.34 -30.02 36.16
N GLY A 60 34.48 -29.38 37.33
CA GLY A 60 33.64 -28.24 37.72
C GLY A 60 33.92 -27.01 36.84
N GLY A 61 35.19 -26.75 36.53
CA GLY A 61 35.58 -25.69 35.61
C GLY A 61 35.06 -25.92 34.18
N GLU A 62 35.10 -27.16 33.71
CA GLU A 62 34.54 -27.56 32.42
C GLU A 62 33.03 -27.30 32.38
N GLU A 63 32.28 -27.71 33.41
CA GLU A 63 30.83 -27.51 33.50
C GLU A 63 30.46 -26.01 33.49
N ILE A 64 31.21 -25.18 34.23
CA ILE A 64 31.01 -23.73 34.23
C ILE A 64 31.27 -23.15 32.82
N LEU A 65 32.36 -23.54 32.15
CA LEU A 65 32.67 -23.07 30.80
C LEU A 65 31.62 -23.52 29.79
N LYS A 66 31.09 -24.74 29.94
CA LYS A 66 29.99 -25.25 29.13
C LYS A 66 28.73 -24.40 29.30
N TYR A 67 28.33 -24.13 30.54
CA TYR A 67 27.20 -23.24 30.82
C TYR A 67 27.40 -21.83 30.23
N LYS A 68 28.59 -21.24 30.38
CA LYS A 68 28.90 -19.92 29.81
C LYS A 68 28.88 -19.94 28.27
N SER A 69 29.30 -21.03 27.65
CA SER A 69 29.21 -21.23 26.20
C SER A 69 27.76 -21.25 25.72
N ASP A 70 26.86 -21.91 26.46
CA ASP A 70 25.43 -21.96 26.14
C ASP A 70 24.78 -20.57 26.23
N VAL A 71 25.17 -19.76 27.22
CA VAL A 71 24.71 -18.38 27.35
C VAL A 71 25.14 -17.53 26.15
N LEU A 72 26.40 -17.64 25.70
CA LEU A 72 26.88 -16.90 24.53
C LEU A 72 26.16 -17.32 23.25
N ASN A 73 25.90 -18.62 23.08
CA ASN A 73 25.11 -19.14 21.96
C ASN A 73 23.66 -18.62 21.97
N TYR A 74 23.04 -18.56 23.15
CA TYR A 74 21.72 -17.97 23.31
C TYR A 74 21.70 -16.48 22.93
N GLN A 75 22.66 -15.69 23.42
CA GLN A 75 22.80 -14.28 23.06
C GLN A 75 22.97 -14.10 21.54
N ARG A 76 23.79 -14.94 20.91
CA ARG A 76 23.97 -14.95 19.46
C ARG A 76 22.66 -15.21 18.72
N SER A 77 21.86 -16.18 19.17
CA SER A 77 20.57 -16.49 18.59
C SER A 77 19.60 -15.32 18.68
N VAL A 78 19.53 -14.64 19.84
CA VAL A 78 18.67 -13.46 20.03
C VAL A 78 19.07 -12.32 19.08
N ILE A 79 20.36 -12.02 18.97
CA ILE A 79 20.87 -10.96 18.09
C ILE A 79 20.56 -11.29 16.62
N MET A 80 20.82 -12.53 16.19
CA MET A 80 20.53 -12.97 14.82
C MET A 80 19.04 -12.90 14.49
N ASN A 81 18.18 -13.36 15.40
CA ASN A 81 16.74 -13.35 15.20
C ASN A 81 16.21 -11.92 15.07
N ASN A 82 16.67 -10.99 15.92
CA ASN A 82 16.29 -9.58 15.84
C ASN A 82 16.72 -8.93 14.51
N LYS A 83 17.90 -9.30 14.00
CA LYS A 83 18.39 -8.81 12.69
C LYS A 83 17.59 -9.36 11.52
N ILE A 84 17.26 -10.65 11.54
CA ILE A 84 16.43 -11.28 10.51
C ILE A 84 15.04 -10.65 10.51
N TYR A 85 14.45 -10.49 11.69
CA TYR A 85 13.13 -9.89 11.84
C TYR A 85 13.09 -8.44 11.36
N SER A 86 14.05 -7.61 11.75
CA SER A 86 14.11 -6.20 11.31
C SER A 86 14.34 -6.07 9.79
N ARG A 87 15.18 -6.91 9.18
CA ARG A 87 15.35 -6.96 7.71
C ARG A 87 14.07 -7.40 7.01
N TRP A 88 13.40 -8.42 7.53
CA TRP A 88 12.14 -8.91 6.97
C TRP A 88 11.04 -7.84 7.06
N MET A 89 10.92 -7.14 8.18
CA MET A 89 9.99 -6.00 8.33
C MET A 89 10.29 -4.88 7.34
N ALA A 90 11.58 -4.51 7.18
CA ALA A 90 11.97 -3.48 6.21
C ALA A 90 11.70 -3.88 4.76
N GLU A 91 11.92 -5.16 4.42
CA GLU A 91 11.59 -5.69 3.09
C GLU A 91 10.08 -5.67 2.84
N GLN A 92 9.26 -6.01 3.84
CA GLN A 92 7.82 -5.92 3.73
C GLN A 92 7.33 -4.49 3.59
N GLU A 93 7.82 -3.56 4.41
CA GLU A 93 7.47 -2.15 4.29
C GLU A 93 7.83 -1.59 2.91
N TYR A 94 8.99 -1.99 2.36
CA TYR A 94 9.40 -1.59 1.01
C TYR A 94 8.47 -2.17 -0.06
N LYS A 95 8.09 -3.46 0.04
CA LYS A 95 7.15 -4.10 -0.89
C LYS A 95 5.76 -3.45 -0.82
N ASP A 96 5.28 -3.13 0.38
CA ASP A 96 3.98 -2.50 0.60
C ASP A 96 3.98 -1.07 0.04
N LYS A 97 5.02 -0.27 0.30
CA LYS A 97 5.16 1.07 -0.30
C LYS A 97 5.18 1.00 -1.82
N ARG A 98 5.94 0.06 -2.40
CA ARG A 98 5.99 -0.14 -3.85
C ARG A 98 4.63 -0.57 -4.42
N ALA A 99 3.91 -1.46 -3.73
CA ALA A 99 2.58 -1.87 -4.13
C ALA A 99 1.59 -0.70 -4.10
N ALA A 100 1.66 0.15 -3.06
CA ALA A 100 0.84 1.35 -2.93
C ALA A 100 1.14 2.37 -4.05
N GLU A 101 2.42 2.60 -4.39
CA GLU A 101 2.80 3.47 -5.51
C GLU A 101 2.29 2.94 -6.86
N LEU A 102 2.41 1.62 -7.09
CA LEU A 102 1.89 0.99 -8.31
C LEU A 102 0.36 1.06 -8.40
N TYR A 103 -0.32 0.83 -7.28
CA TYR A 103 -1.78 0.99 -7.19
C TYR A 103 -2.20 2.43 -7.46
N LYS A 104 -1.48 3.41 -6.89
CA LYS A 104 -1.71 4.84 -7.14
C LYS A 104 -1.49 5.18 -8.63
N LEU A 105 -0.43 4.70 -9.25
CA LEU A 105 -0.21 4.90 -10.68
C LEU A 105 -1.34 4.30 -11.52
N TYR A 106 -1.77 3.08 -11.20
CA TYR A 106 -2.84 2.38 -11.90
C TYR A 106 -4.18 3.12 -11.81
N THR A 107 -4.56 3.58 -10.61
CA THR A 107 -5.78 4.36 -10.40
C THR A 107 -5.76 5.70 -11.14
N LYS A 108 -4.61 6.38 -11.22
CA LYS A 108 -4.45 7.60 -12.02
C LYS A 108 -4.57 7.32 -13.52
N ILE A 109 -4.02 6.21 -14.03
CA ILE A 109 -4.21 5.81 -15.44
C ILE A 109 -5.70 5.58 -15.76
N ILE A 110 -6.41 4.86 -14.88
CA ILE A 110 -7.86 4.64 -15.04
C ILE A 110 -8.61 5.96 -15.01
N GLY A 111 -8.39 6.80 -13.99
CA GLY A 111 -9.07 8.09 -13.85
C GLY A 111 -8.84 9.02 -15.04
N PHE A 112 -7.66 8.98 -15.66
CA PHE A 112 -7.38 9.71 -16.89
C PHE A 112 -8.22 9.21 -18.07
N LEU A 113 -8.27 7.89 -18.29
CA LEU A 113 -9.05 7.29 -19.37
C LEU A 113 -10.55 7.49 -19.18
N THR A 114 -11.05 7.35 -17.94
CA THR A 114 -12.45 7.62 -17.60
C THR A 114 -12.79 9.09 -17.81
N GLY A 115 -11.91 10.02 -17.42
CA GLY A 115 -12.11 11.45 -17.66
C GLY A 115 -12.33 11.76 -19.15
N ILE A 116 -11.53 11.17 -20.03
CA ILE A 116 -11.71 11.29 -21.49
C ILE A 116 -13.05 10.69 -21.93
N GLY A 117 -13.41 9.52 -21.39
CA GLY A 117 -14.69 8.85 -21.65
C GLY A 117 -15.89 9.73 -21.27
N GLN A 118 -15.86 10.34 -20.08
CA GLN A 118 -16.90 11.26 -19.60
C GLN A 118 -17.06 12.47 -20.51
N VAL A 119 -15.97 13.03 -21.05
CA VAL A 119 -16.03 14.12 -22.04
C VAL A 119 -16.72 13.67 -23.32
N ILE A 120 -16.32 12.53 -23.89
CA ILE A 120 -16.92 12.00 -25.13
C ILE A 120 -18.42 11.72 -24.93
N SER A 121 -18.78 11.06 -23.82
CA SER A 121 -20.16 10.77 -23.45
C SER A 121 -20.98 12.04 -23.23
N GLY A 122 -20.41 13.04 -22.55
CA GLY A 122 -21.03 14.34 -22.31
C GLY A 122 -21.26 15.16 -23.59
N VAL A 123 -20.31 15.13 -24.53
CA VAL A 123 -20.50 15.73 -25.88
C VAL A 123 -21.64 15.02 -26.61
N GLY A 124 -21.64 13.68 -26.59
CA GLY A 124 -22.71 12.87 -27.16
C GLY A 124 -24.09 13.22 -26.59
N LEU A 125 -24.19 13.46 -25.28
CA LEU A 125 -25.40 13.93 -24.60
C LEU A 125 -25.88 15.28 -25.13
N CYS A 126 -24.97 16.24 -25.27
CA CYS A 126 -25.29 17.60 -25.74
C CYS A 126 -25.78 17.64 -27.19
N VAL A 127 -25.26 16.77 -28.07
CA VAL A 127 -25.60 16.78 -29.51
C VAL A 127 -26.77 15.88 -29.89
N SER A 128 -27.04 14.82 -29.11
CA SER A 128 -28.07 13.81 -29.44
C SER A 128 -29.47 14.10 -28.91
N THR A 129 -29.64 15.10 -28.03
CA THR A 129 -30.92 15.36 -27.36
C THR A 129 -31.48 16.75 -27.64
N VAL A 130 -32.77 16.80 -28.00
CA VAL A 130 -33.53 18.06 -28.08
C VAL A 130 -33.85 18.52 -26.66
N GLY A 131 -32.98 19.36 -26.09
CA GLY A 131 -33.22 20.24 -24.93
C GLY A 131 -33.11 19.64 -23.51
N GLY A 132 -33.26 18.33 -23.32
CA GLY A 132 -33.36 17.75 -21.97
C GLY A 132 -32.04 17.30 -21.31
N ALA A 133 -31.02 16.90 -22.09
CA ALA A 133 -29.80 16.29 -21.56
C ALA A 133 -28.53 17.16 -21.71
N THR A 134 -28.68 18.41 -22.10
CA THR A 134 -27.56 19.36 -22.27
C THR A 134 -26.92 19.75 -20.94
N VAL A 135 -27.72 19.95 -19.87
CA VAL A 135 -27.20 20.25 -18.53
C VAL A 135 -26.37 19.10 -17.94
N PRO A 136 -26.88 17.85 -17.87
CA PRO A 136 -26.06 16.73 -17.39
C PRO A 136 -24.89 16.42 -18.33
N GLY A 137 -25.04 16.63 -19.65
CA GLY A 137 -23.94 16.49 -20.61
C GLY A 137 -22.82 17.50 -20.38
N ALA A 138 -23.15 18.77 -20.15
CA ALA A 138 -22.17 19.81 -19.81
C ALA A 138 -21.48 19.54 -18.48
N ALA A 139 -22.21 19.06 -17.47
CA ALA A 139 -21.63 18.65 -16.20
C ALA A 139 -20.63 17.49 -16.37
N MET A 140 -20.98 16.46 -17.14
CA MET A 140 -20.07 15.35 -17.46
C MET A 140 -18.81 15.81 -18.22
N ILE A 141 -18.94 16.76 -19.14
CA ILE A 141 -17.77 17.33 -19.83
C ILE A 141 -16.86 18.04 -18.83
N LEU A 142 -17.40 18.90 -17.97
CA LEU A 142 -16.59 19.65 -17.00
C LEU A 142 -15.90 18.70 -16.00
N GLN A 143 -16.63 17.72 -15.49
CA GLN A 143 -16.11 16.70 -14.58
C GLN A 143 -15.03 15.84 -15.25
N GLY A 144 -15.28 15.40 -16.48
CA GLY A 144 -14.34 14.60 -17.27
C GLY A 144 -13.06 15.36 -17.61
N LEU A 145 -13.17 16.64 -17.97
CA LEU A 145 -12.00 17.51 -18.20
C LEU A 145 -11.17 17.67 -16.92
N ASN A 146 -11.83 17.85 -15.77
CA ASN A 146 -11.14 17.99 -14.49
C ASN A 146 -10.43 16.69 -14.09
N ASN A 147 -11.11 15.54 -14.17
CA ASN A 147 -10.53 14.21 -13.93
C ASN A 147 -9.37 13.92 -14.91
N THR A 148 -9.50 14.29 -16.18
CA THR A 148 -8.42 14.14 -17.17
C THR A 148 -7.20 14.98 -16.79
N TYR A 149 -7.41 16.22 -16.34
CA TYR A 149 -6.33 17.10 -15.92
C TYR A 149 -5.64 16.60 -14.65
N GLU A 150 -6.38 16.33 -13.57
CA GLU A 150 -5.82 15.89 -12.29
C GLU A 150 -5.03 14.59 -12.42
N ASN A 151 -5.61 13.61 -13.11
CA ASN A 151 -4.96 12.33 -13.31
C ASN A 151 -3.82 12.42 -14.33
N GLY A 152 -4.01 13.16 -15.43
CA GLY A 152 -2.99 13.32 -16.47
C GLY A 152 -1.77 14.10 -16.01
N TYR A 153 -1.97 15.11 -15.16
CA TYR A 153 -0.86 15.86 -14.56
C TYR A 153 0.01 14.96 -13.70
N TYR A 154 -0.59 14.10 -12.87
CA TYR A 154 0.14 13.10 -12.10
C TYR A 154 0.94 12.14 -12.99
N LEU A 155 0.39 11.69 -14.12
CA LEU A 155 1.10 10.77 -15.03
C LEU A 155 2.34 11.38 -15.68
N ILE A 156 2.38 12.71 -15.84
CA ILE A 156 3.48 13.43 -16.50
C ILE A 156 4.48 13.97 -15.47
N ALA A 157 3.97 14.59 -14.41
CA ALA A 157 4.76 15.30 -13.41
C ALA A 157 5.02 14.47 -12.13
N TYR A 158 4.32 13.34 -11.93
CA TYR A 158 4.33 12.56 -10.68
C TYR A 158 3.95 13.37 -9.43
N GLU A 159 3.23 14.49 -9.64
CA GLU A 159 2.75 15.38 -8.60
C GLU A 159 1.22 15.39 -8.58
N GLU A 160 0.64 15.50 -7.38
CA GLU A 160 -0.81 15.67 -7.24
C GLU A 160 -1.20 17.06 -7.69
N ALA A 161 -2.19 17.14 -8.58
CA ALA A 161 -2.85 18.39 -8.93
C ALA A 161 -4.32 18.33 -8.52
N SER A 162 -4.81 19.43 -7.95
CA SER A 162 -6.24 19.68 -7.85
C SER A 162 -6.65 20.50 -9.06
N GLY A 163 -7.73 20.09 -9.72
CA GLY A 163 -8.27 20.78 -10.87
C GLY A 163 -9.21 21.92 -10.43
N PRO A 164 -9.43 22.93 -11.29
CA PRO A 164 -10.24 24.10 -10.95
C PRO A 164 -11.67 23.79 -10.50
N LEU A 165 -12.24 22.66 -10.96
CA LEU A 165 -13.60 22.26 -10.59
C LEU A 165 -13.61 21.68 -9.17
N ARG A 166 -12.65 20.83 -8.83
CA ARG A 166 -12.48 20.28 -7.48
C ARG A 166 -12.21 21.39 -6.46
N ASP A 167 -11.36 22.36 -6.83
CA ASP A 167 -11.13 23.56 -6.03
C ASP A 167 -12.40 24.40 -5.82
N ALA A 168 -13.29 24.46 -6.82
CA ALA A 168 -14.57 25.14 -6.66
C ALA A 168 -15.49 24.42 -5.66
N TYR A 169 -15.48 23.08 -5.62
CA TYR A 169 -16.19 22.30 -4.60
C TYR A 169 -15.60 22.52 -3.21
N HIS A 170 -14.26 22.49 -3.07
CA HIS A 170 -13.58 22.82 -1.81
C HIS A 170 -13.91 24.23 -1.34
N TYR A 171 -13.87 25.22 -2.24
CA TYR A 171 -14.23 26.60 -1.93
C TYR A 171 -15.68 26.73 -1.49
N ALA A 172 -16.62 26.07 -2.18
CA ALA A 172 -18.03 26.07 -1.81
C ALA A 172 -18.27 25.43 -0.44
N ALA A 173 -17.62 24.30 -0.15
CA ALA A 173 -17.65 23.64 1.15
C ALA A 173 -17.11 24.56 2.25
N LYS A 174 -15.94 25.17 2.03
CA LYS A 174 -15.32 26.10 2.98
C LYS A 174 -16.17 27.34 3.25
N LYS A 175 -16.80 27.90 2.22
CA LYS A 175 -17.68 29.08 2.33
C LYS A 175 -18.97 28.79 3.09
N THR A 176 -19.39 27.52 3.14
CA THR A 176 -20.58 27.06 3.87
C THR A 176 -20.23 26.50 5.25
N GLY A 177 -18.96 26.56 5.66
CA GLY A 177 -18.49 26.15 6.98
C GLY A 177 -18.06 24.68 7.08
N PHE A 178 -18.00 23.96 5.96
CA PHE A 178 -17.58 22.56 5.88
C PHE A 178 -16.10 22.41 5.50
N ASN A 179 -15.52 21.24 5.79
CA ASN A 179 -14.13 20.94 5.48
C ASN A 179 -13.93 20.56 4.00
N GLU A 180 -12.66 20.54 3.57
CA GLU A 180 -12.29 20.18 2.19
C GLU A 180 -12.65 18.72 1.87
N THR A 181 -12.61 17.82 2.86
CA THR A 181 -13.02 16.41 2.74
C THR A 181 -14.49 16.25 2.32
N LEU A 182 -15.39 17.11 2.81
CA LEU A 182 -16.78 17.11 2.36
C LEU A 182 -16.91 17.57 0.90
N GLY A 183 -16.02 18.47 0.46
CA GLY A 183 -15.89 18.86 -0.95
C GLY A 183 -15.49 17.67 -1.85
N ASP A 184 -14.51 16.86 -1.42
CA ASP A 184 -14.11 15.64 -2.12
C ASP A 184 -15.24 14.61 -2.19
N ILE A 185 -15.95 14.41 -1.07
CA ILE A 185 -17.10 13.51 -1.00
C ILE A 185 -18.20 13.95 -1.96
N ALA A 186 -18.53 15.24 -1.98
CA ALA A 186 -19.54 15.80 -2.87
C ALA A 186 -19.15 15.64 -4.35
N TYR A 187 -17.89 15.94 -4.68
CA TYR A 187 -17.34 15.78 -6.02
C TYR A 187 -17.44 14.32 -6.51
N GLY A 188 -16.95 13.37 -5.71
CA GLY A 188 -16.98 11.94 -6.06
C GLY A 188 -18.40 11.37 -6.13
N THR A 189 -19.31 11.83 -5.27
CA THR A 189 -20.72 11.38 -5.30
C THR A 189 -21.43 11.86 -6.57
N ILE A 190 -21.22 13.11 -6.98
CA ILE A 190 -21.82 13.67 -8.18
C ILE A 190 -21.28 12.97 -9.43
N ASP A 191 -19.98 12.69 -9.46
CA ASP A 191 -19.35 11.92 -10.53
C ASP A 191 -20.02 10.55 -10.72
N LEU A 192 -20.21 9.81 -9.63
CA LEU A 192 -20.86 8.49 -9.63
C LEU A 192 -22.33 8.56 -10.14
N VAL A 193 -23.08 9.58 -9.70
CA VAL A 193 -24.47 9.80 -10.14
C VAL A 193 -24.52 10.10 -11.63
N LEU A 194 -23.61 10.94 -12.13
CA LEU A 194 -23.54 11.28 -13.55
C LEU A 194 -23.16 10.05 -14.39
N SER A 195 -22.19 9.25 -13.95
CA SER A 195 -21.80 7.97 -14.59
C SER A 195 -23.01 7.02 -14.69
N GLY A 196 -23.70 6.80 -13.56
CA GLY A 196 -24.90 5.95 -13.52
C GLY A 196 -26.04 6.46 -14.41
N TYR A 197 -26.25 7.78 -14.47
CA TYR A 197 -27.22 8.39 -15.40
C TYR A 197 -26.83 8.14 -16.87
N GLY A 198 -25.55 8.28 -17.20
CA GLY A 198 -24.99 8.01 -18.53
C GLY A 198 -25.26 6.58 -19.00
N MET A 199 -25.13 5.59 -18.09
CA MET A 199 -25.42 4.19 -18.38
C MET A 199 -26.92 3.89 -18.51
N ALA A 200 -27.75 4.45 -17.63
CA ALA A 200 -29.18 4.12 -17.52
C ALA A 200 -30.07 4.82 -18.56
N ARG A 201 -29.60 5.92 -19.16
CA ARG A 201 -30.40 6.73 -20.09
C ARG A 201 -30.85 5.94 -21.32
N LYS A 202 -31.97 6.39 -21.92
CA LYS A 202 -32.47 5.89 -23.20
C LYS A 202 -31.89 6.74 -24.34
N ILE A 203 -31.21 6.10 -25.28
CA ILE A 203 -30.66 6.71 -26.50
C ILE A 203 -31.53 6.26 -27.68
N PRO A 204 -31.96 7.18 -28.57
CA PRO A 204 -32.69 6.81 -29.77
C PRO A 204 -31.91 5.79 -30.60
N THR A 205 -32.56 4.75 -31.09
CA THR A 205 -31.92 3.74 -31.94
C THR A 205 -31.34 4.42 -33.21
N PRO A 206 -30.08 4.15 -33.59
CA PRO A 206 -29.47 4.73 -34.79
C PRO A 206 -30.34 4.52 -36.02
N ARG A 207 -30.34 5.49 -36.95
CA ARG A 207 -31.25 5.51 -38.11
C ARG A 207 -31.10 4.26 -38.99
N GLU A 208 -29.88 3.70 -39.10
CA GLU A 208 -29.64 2.43 -39.81
C GLU A 208 -30.29 1.19 -39.16
N LYS A 209 -30.64 1.26 -37.87
CA LYS A 209 -31.30 0.19 -37.11
C LYS A 209 -32.77 0.51 -36.80
N SER A 210 -33.25 1.70 -37.19
CA SER A 210 -34.61 2.15 -36.94
C SER A 210 -35.51 1.83 -38.14
N TRP A 211 -36.36 0.80 -38.00
CA TRP A 211 -37.30 0.36 -39.03
C TRP A 211 -38.66 1.07 -38.96
N SER A 212 -38.84 2.03 -38.04
CA SER A 212 -40.11 2.72 -37.82
C SER A 212 -40.54 3.57 -39.03
N LEU A 213 -39.58 4.04 -39.84
CA LEU A 213 -39.80 4.77 -41.09
C LEU A 213 -40.55 3.96 -42.16
N PHE A 214 -40.56 2.63 -42.07
CA PHE A 214 -41.26 1.74 -43.03
C PHE A 214 -42.53 1.10 -42.47
N GLY A 215 -43.02 1.56 -41.31
CA GLY A 215 -44.29 1.06 -40.74
C GLY A 215 -44.25 -0.38 -40.23
N ILE A 216 -43.06 -0.99 -40.11
CA ILE A 216 -42.89 -2.36 -39.61
C ILE A 216 -42.93 -2.32 -38.08
N ARG A 217 -44.11 -2.59 -37.50
CA ARG A 217 -44.37 -2.57 -36.05
C ARG A 217 -44.09 -3.94 -35.43
N LEU A 218 -42.86 -4.43 -35.52
CA LEU A 218 -42.39 -5.53 -34.65
C LEU A 218 -41.89 -4.92 -33.34
N HIS A 219 -42.00 -5.66 -32.22
CA HIS A 219 -41.61 -5.27 -30.86
C HIS A 219 -40.12 -4.89 -30.70
N GLN A 220 -39.65 -3.86 -31.40
CA GLN A 220 -38.33 -3.28 -31.29
C GLN A 220 -38.49 -1.93 -30.62
N THR A 221 -37.89 -1.76 -29.45
CA THR A 221 -37.89 -0.49 -28.74
C THR A 221 -37.16 0.55 -29.59
N ASP A 222 -37.79 1.71 -29.82
CA ASP A 222 -37.18 2.87 -30.53
C ASP A 222 -35.96 3.47 -29.80
N TYR A 223 -35.57 2.86 -28.67
CA TYR A 223 -34.51 3.29 -27.81
C TYR A 223 -33.66 2.09 -27.36
N VAL A 224 -32.37 2.30 -27.31
CA VAL A 224 -31.39 1.45 -26.63
C VAL A 224 -30.96 2.13 -25.32
N ARG A 225 -30.41 1.37 -24.36
CA ARG A 225 -29.85 1.99 -23.15
C ARG A 225 -28.46 2.55 -23.46
N GLY A 226 -28.02 3.57 -22.73
CA GLY A 226 -26.68 4.15 -22.89
C GLY A 226 -25.57 3.11 -22.78
N VAL A 227 -25.70 2.22 -21.80
CA VAL A 227 -24.78 1.08 -21.61
C VAL A 227 -24.67 0.14 -22.81
N THR A 228 -25.73 -0.01 -23.60
CA THR A 228 -25.71 -0.89 -24.79
C THR A 228 -25.11 -0.23 -26.04
N ASP A 229 -24.95 1.09 -26.02
CA ASP A 229 -24.31 1.87 -27.08
C ASP A 229 -22.80 2.07 -26.82
N MET A 230 -22.36 1.85 -25.59
CA MET A 230 -20.95 1.92 -25.21
C MET A 230 -20.13 0.79 -25.81
N THR A 231 -18.89 1.10 -26.19
CA THR A 231 -17.94 0.05 -26.56
C THR A 231 -17.53 -0.76 -25.33
N LYS A 232 -17.31 -2.07 -25.49
CA LYS A 232 -16.87 -2.97 -24.40
C LYS A 232 -15.70 -2.43 -23.55
N PRO A 233 -14.62 -1.87 -24.12
CA PRO A 233 -13.53 -1.31 -23.31
C PRO A 233 -13.94 -0.08 -22.50
N VAL A 234 -14.80 0.79 -23.05
CA VAL A 234 -15.31 1.98 -22.33
C VAL A 234 -16.19 1.55 -21.16
N PHE A 235 -17.09 0.59 -21.37
CA PHE A 235 -17.94 0.06 -20.31
C PHE A 235 -17.13 -0.57 -19.16
N MET A 236 -16.07 -1.32 -19.49
CA MET A 236 -15.21 -1.93 -18.47
C MET A 236 -14.42 -0.89 -17.67
N LEU A 237 -13.96 0.18 -18.34
CA LEU A 237 -13.31 1.30 -17.67
C LEU A 237 -14.25 2.05 -16.73
N GLU A 238 -15.51 2.29 -17.12
CA GLU A 238 -16.50 2.93 -16.25
C GLU A 238 -16.76 2.09 -14.99
N ILE A 239 -16.93 0.76 -15.10
CA ILE A 239 -17.11 -0.11 -13.92
C ILE A 239 -15.91 -0.01 -12.97
N ILE A 240 -14.69 -0.19 -13.48
CA ILE A 240 -13.48 -0.19 -12.65
C ILE A 240 -13.28 1.19 -12.01
N SER A 241 -13.56 2.25 -12.76
CA SER A 241 -13.43 3.62 -12.26
C SER A 241 -14.45 3.93 -11.17
N ASP A 242 -15.72 3.56 -11.37
CA ASP A 242 -16.77 3.78 -10.38
C ASP A 242 -16.49 2.99 -9.09
N GLU A 243 -15.95 1.76 -9.19
CA GLU A 243 -15.48 0.99 -8.04
C GLU A 243 -14.36 1.71 -7.27
N VAL A 244 -13.37 2.27 -7.98
CA VAL A 244 -12.29 3.06 -7.36
C VAL A 244 -12.84 4.32 -6.69
N THR A 245 -13.78 5.02 -7.33
CA THR A 245 -14.45 6.19 -6.74
C THR A 245 -15.20 5.80 -5.46
N VAL A 246 -15.97 4.71 -5.46
CA VAL A 246 -16.67 4.21 -4.26
C VAL A 246 -15.70 3.88 -3.12
N LEU A 247 -14.60 3.18 -3.41
CA LEU A 247 -13.60 2.84 -2.40
C LEU A 247 -12.97 4.09 -1.78
N SER A 248 -12.65 5.10 -2.61
CA SER A 248 -12.09 6.37 -2.12
C SER A 248 -13.09 7.14 -1.24
N LEU A 249 -14.37 7.17 -1.63
CA LEU A 249 -15.44 7.77 -0.83
C LEU A 249 -15.62 7.05 0.52
N MET A 250 -15.64 5.72 0.54
CA MET A 250 -15.76 4.93 1.76
C MET A 250 -14.60 5.21 2.74
N SER A 251 -13.37 5.32 2.23
CA SER A 251 -12.23 5.71 3.08
C SER A 251 -12.36 7.12 3.64
N ALA A 252 -12.81 8.09 2.84
CA ALA A 252 -13.00 9.47 3.29
C ALA A 252 -14.12 9.63 4.33
N TYR A 253 -15.20 8.85 4.21
CA TYR A 253 -16.28 8.80 5.21
C TYR A 253 -15.79 8.25 6.56
N ASN A 254 -15.08 7.13 6.54
CA ASN A 254 -14.55 6.52 7.76
C ASN A 254 -13.56 7.43 8.49
N GLU A 255 -12.79 8.25 7.77
CA GLU A 255 -11.83 9.17 8.37
C GLU A 255 -12.48 10.43 8.99
N ASN A 256 -13.63 10.85 8.46
CA ASN A 256 -14.42 11.96 9.02
C ASN A 256 -15.16 11.56 10.32
N ASP A 257 -15.62 10.31 10.44
CA ASP A 257 -16.39 9.83 11.60
C ASP A 257 -15.51 9.68 12.87
N VAL A 258 -14.20 9.50 12.71
CA VAL A 258 -13.22 9.39 13.81
C VAL A 258 -12.83 10.77 14.38
N ARG A 259 -13.19 11.86 13.70
CA ARG A 259 -12.82 13.24 14.08
C ARG A 259 -13.91 14.01 14.84
N HIS A 260 -15.00 13.33 15.24
CA HIS A 260 -16.09 13.90 16.06
C HIS A 260 -16.19 13.26 17.45
#